data_AF-A0A653RX71-F1
#
_entry.id   AF-A0A653RX71-F1
#
_cell.length_a   1.000
_cell.length_b   1.000
_cell.length_c   1.000
_cell.angle_alpha   90.00
_cell.angle_beta   90.00
_cell.angle_gamma   90.00
#
_symmetry.space_group_name_H-M   'P 1'
#
loop_
_entity.id
_entity.type
_entity.pdbx_description
1 polymer ?
#
loop_
_entity_poly.entity_id
_entity_poly.type
_entity_poly.pdbx_seq_one_letter_code
_entity_poly.pdbx_strand_id
1 'polypeptide(L)'
;MNEHELDHLLADVRRDATAPSAALARLIAAEAVDQGIEKPKQSRRWMRRGVVVPVSIGALALSAATTYGAYQLSIPPFVGTEPGVERVSEPISVDYTTEKGTVLDCALYLEFTNVSQTQRDALNAMSSSPKWKGFGQRIYDGLPAANRRTQIGPEPLWSEQVTEAVYADALESVPSLELRADDDTASIEGATTRCEYPEGQR
;
A
#
# COMPACT_ATOMS: atom_id res chain seq x y z
N MET A 1 23.23 -24.07 4.67
CA MET A 1 22.67 -23.53 5.92
C MET A 1 22.02 -24.70 6.65
N ASN A 2 22.44 -24.96 7.89
CA ASN A 2 22.03 -26.15 8.64
C ASN A 2 20.76 -25.84 9.46
N GLU A 3 19.87 -26.82 9.69
CA GLU A 3 18.62 -26.64 10.44
C GLU A 3 18.85 -26.06 11.84
N HIS A 4 19.94 -26.48 12.49
CA HIS A 4 20.33 -25.94 13.80
C HIS A 4 20.73 -24.46 13.79
N GLU A 5 21.25 -23.98 12.66
CA GLU A 5 21.63 -22.58 12.47
C GLU A 5 20.40 -21.70 12.30
N LEU A 6 19.37 -22.23 11.61
CA LEU A 6 18.07 -21.57 11.45
C LEU A 6 17.31 -21.50 12.78
N ASP A 7 17.30 -22.59 13.57
CA ASP A 7 16.67 -22.59 14.90
C ASP A 7 17.32 -21.59 15.85
N HIS A 8 18.65 -21.43 15.77
CA HIS A 8 19.37 -20.45 16.59
C HIS A 8 19.01 -19.01 16.20
N LEU A 9 18.97 -18.71 14.91
CA LEU A 9 18.58 -17.39 14.41
C LEU A 9 17.13 -17.06 14.76
N LEU A 10 16.22 -18.03 14.65
CA LEU A 10 14.81 -17.84 15.02
C LEU A 10 14.64 -17.65 16.54
N ALA A 11 15.44 -18.33 17.36
CA ALA A 11 15.42 -18.18 18.80
C ALA A 11 15.94 -16.80 19.25
N ASP A 12 16.97 -16.27 18.59
CA ASP A 12 17.53 -14.94 18.88
C ASP A 12 16.59 -13.82 18.44
N VAL A 13 15.98 -13.91 17.25
CA VAL A 13 14.96 -12.95 16.79
C VAL A 13 13.76 -12.91 17.74
N ARG A 14 13.38 -14.05 18.33
CA ARG A 14 12.26 -14.12 19.30
C ARG A 14 12.58 -13.43 20.62
N ARG A 15 13.86 -13.30 21.00
CA ARG A 15 14.30 -12.60 22.21
C ARG A 15 14.35 -11.09 22.02
N ASP A 16 14.65 -10.62 20.82
CA ASP A 16 14.73 -9.20 20.47
C ASP A 16 13.38 -8.59 20.05
N ALA A 17 12.31 -9.39 20.03
CA ALA A 17 10.93 -8.90 19.87
C ALA A 17 10.53 -8.02 21.07
N THR A 18 10.80 -6.73 20.96
CA THR A 18 10.42 -5.70 21.94
C THR A 18 8.92 -5.74 22.23
N ALA A 19 8.51 -5.48 23.48
CA ALA A 19 7.11 -5.45 23.93
C ALA A 19 6.07 -4.82 22.97
N PRO A 20 6.35 -3.72 22.24
CA PRO A 20 5.41 -3.20 21.23
C PRO A 20 5.10 -4.17 20.08
N SER A 21 6.07 -4.98 19.64
CA SER A 21 5.87 -5.96 18.56
C SER A 21 4.94 -7.12 18.98
N ALA A 22 5.00 -7.51 20.27
CA ALA A 22 4.08 -8.48 20.85
C ALA A 22 2.65 -7.93 21.00
N ALA A 23 2.47 -6.62 21.19
CA ALA A 23 1.16 -5.98 21.23
C ALA A 23 0.52 -5.93 19.83
N LEU A 24 1.32 -5.60 18.81
CA LEU A 24 0.89 -5.58 17.41
C LEU A 24 0.53 -6.99 16.92
N ALA A 25 1.31 -8.00 17.28
CA ALA A 25 0.98 -9.40 17.00
C ALA A 25 -0.32 -9.87 17.69
N ARG A 26 -0.64 -9.35 18.88
CA ARG A 26 -1.90 -9.65 19.58
C ARG A 26 -3.10 -8.94 18.94
N LEU A 27 -2.92 -7.72 18.44
CA LEU A 27 -3.95 -6.99 17.69
C LEU A 27 -4.31 -7.72 16.40
N ILE A 28 -3.31 -8.13 15.62
CA ILE A 28 -3.52 -8.92 14.39
C ILE A 28 -4.19 -10.27 14.71
N ALA A 29 -3.77 -10.94 15.79
CA ALA A 29 -4.39 -12.19 16.21
C ALA A 29 -5.83 -12.02 16.71
N ALA A 30 -6.17 -10.87 17.33
CA ALA A 30 -7.52 -10.56 17.76
C ALA A 30 -8.45 -10.28 16.58
N GLU A 31 -7.96 -9.53 15.58
CA GLU A 31 -8.70 -9.22 14.36
C GLU A 31 -8.96 -10.47 13.49
N ALA A 32 -8.00 -11.40 13.44
CA ALA A 32 -8.19 -12.70 12.77
C ALA A 32 -9.24 -13.59 13.47
N VAL A 33 -9.49 -13.40 14.77
CA VAL A 33 -10.54 -14.12 15.51
C VAL A 33 -11.92 -13.49 15.28
N ASP A 34 -11.98 -12.17 15.07
CA ASP A 34 -13.23 -11.44 14.85
C ASP A 34 -13.78 -11.66 13.42
N GLN A 35 -12.91 -11.97 12.44
CA GLN A 35 -13.31 -12.37 11.07
C GLN A 35 -13.95 -13.78 10.97
N GLY A 36 -14.48 -14.33 12.06
CA GLY A 36 -15.34 -15.50 11.99
C GLY A 36 -14.63 -16.82 11.68
N ILE A 37 -13.34 -16.96 12.04
CA ILE A 37 -12.72 -18.29 12.14
C ILE A 37 -13.39 -19.00 13.32
N GLU A 38 -14.52 -19.65 13.05
CA GLU A 38 -15.25 -20.44 14.03
C GLU A 38 -14.31 -21.47 14.64
N LYS A 39 -14.07 -21.35 15.96
CA LYS A 39 -13.41 -22.41 16.72
C LYS A 39 -14.19 -23.71 16.48
N PRO A 40 -13.59 -24.76 15.88
CA PRO A 40 -14.31 -26.00 15.67
C PRO A 40 -14.72 -26.55 17.04
N LYS A 41 -16.03 -26.70 17.27
CA LYS A 41 -16.58 -27.39 18.43
C LYS A 41 -16.01 -28.81 18.44
N GLN A 42 -14.98 -29.03 19.25
CA GLN A 42 -14.38 -30.34 19.47
C GLN A 42 -15.42 -31.28 20.09
N SER A 43 -16.07 -32.09 19.25
CA SER A 43 -16.87 -33.22 19.70
C SER A 43 -15.91 -34.33 20.17
N ARG A 44 -15.81 -34.50 21.49
CA ARG A 44 -14.94 -35.48 22.17
C ARG A 44 -15.41 -36.93 22.01
N ARG A 45 -15.63 -37.42 20.79
CA ARG A 45 -16.07 -38.83 20.62
C ARG A 45 -15.39 -39.66 19.54
N TRP A 46 -14.37 -39.15 18.84
CA TRP A 46 -13.76 -39.89 17.73
C TRP A 46 -12.29 -40.27 17.90
N MET A 47 -11.81 -40.38 19.14
CA MET A 47 -10.54 -41.06 19.45
C MET A 47 -10.80 -42.57 19.58
N ARG A 48 -10.92 -43.30 18.47
CA ARG A 48 -10.70 -44.76 18.36
C ARG A 48 -10.93 -45.24 16.93
N ARG A 49 -10.11 -44.76 15.99
CA ARG A 49 -9.69 -45.51 14.79
C ARG A 49 -8.73 -44.62 14.02
N GLY A 50 -7.53 -45.15 13.77
CA GLY A 50 -6.42 -44.42 13.15
C GLY A 50 -6.79 -43.91 11.76
N VAL A 51 -7.12 -42.64 11.69
CA VAL A 51 -7.24 -41.89 10.45
C VAL A 51 -6.15 -40.83 10.48
N VAL A 52 -5.16 -41.01 9.61
CA VAL A 52 -4.15 -39.98 9.31
C VAL A 52 -4.91 -38.85 8.61
N VAL A 53 -5.11 -37.73 9.31
CA VAL A 53 -5.73 -36.52 8.76
C VAL A 53 -4.67 -35.80 7.92
N PRO A 54 -4.92 -35.49 6.65
CA PRO A 54 -3.92 -34.90 5.77
C PRO A 54 -3.67 -33.43 6.15
N VAL A 55 -2.40 -33.09 6.37
CA VAL A 55 -1.87 -31.74 6.65
C VAL A 55 -1.81 -30.91 5.37
N SER A 56 -2.86 -30.95 4.55
CA SER A 56 -2.89 -30.25 3.24
C SER A 56 -3.71 -28.97 3.26
N ILE A 57 -4.60 -28.77 4.22
CA ILE A 57 -5.43 -27.55 4.32
C ILE A 57 -4.68 -26.39 4.99
N GLY A 58 -3.74 -26.69 5.90
CA GLY A 58 -2.94 -25.65 6.58
C GLY A 58 -1.92 -24.93 5.68
N ALA A 59 -1.38 -25.63 4.68
CA ALA A 59 -0.37 -25.06 3.77
C ALA A 59 -0.95 -23.99 2.84
N LEU A 60 -2.22 -24.12 2.43
CA LEU A 60 -2.89 -23.13 1.57
C LEU A 60 -3.26 -21.84 2.32
N ALA A 61 -3.67 -21.94 3.58
CA ALA A 61 -3.93 -20.76 4.41
C ALA A 61 -2.65 -19.97 4.71
N LEU A 62 -1.52 -20.66 4.93
CA LEU A 62 -0.23 -20.00 5.16
C LEU A 62 0.29 -19.30 3.89
N SER A 63 0.10 -19.91 2.72
CA SER A 63 0.56 -19.33 1.44
C SER A 63 -0.26 -18.10 1.01
N ALA A 64 -1.55 -18.05 1.34
CA ALA A 64 -2.35 -16.84 1.13
C ALA A 64 -1.87 -15.67 2.02
N ALA A 65 -1.59 -15.93 3.31
CA ALA A 65 -1.10 -14.91 4.24
C ALA A 65 0.28 -14.35 3.85
N THR A 66 1.19 -15.20 3.35
CA THR A 66 2.50 -14.74 2.87
C THR A 66 2.40 -13.88 1.60
N THR A 67 1.39 -14.11 0.76
CA THR A 67 1.25 -13.36 -0.50
C THR A 67 0.82 -11.92 -0.26
N TYR A 68 -0.06 -11.68 0.72
CA TYR A 68 -0.46 -10.31 1.11
C TYR A 68 0.69 -9.53 1.74
N GLY A 69 1.47 -10.17 2.63
CA GLY A 69 2.67 -9.56 3.21
C GLY A 69 3.76 -9.27 2.17
N ALA A 70 3.92 -10.12 1.16
CA ALA A 70 4.88 -9.91 0.08
C ALA A 70 4.50 -8.74 -0.85
N TYR A 71 3.20 -8.49 -1.06
CA TYR A 71 2.73 -7.35 -1.85
C TYR A 71 3.06 -6.01 -1.17
N GLN A 72 2.98 -5.95 0.16
CA GLN A 72 3.39 -4.75 0.91
C GLN A 72 4.92 -4.55 0.91
N LEU A 73 5.71 -5.60 0.66
CA LEU A 73 7.18 -5.53 0.56
C LEU A 73 7.70 -5.21 -0.85
N SER A 74 6.87 -5.32 -1.89
CA SER A 74 7.27 -5.02 -3.27
C SER A 74 7.13 -3.53 -3.62
N ILE A 75 6.37 -2.78 -2.82
CA ILE A 75 6.45 -1.32 -2.78
C ILE A 75 7.71 -1.00 -1.95
N PRO A 76 8.76 -0.37 -2.52
CA PRO A 76 10.04 -0.18 -1.84
C PRO A 76 9.81 0.41 -0.44
N PRO A 77 10.08 -0.35 0.64
CA PRO A 77 9.59 -0.04 1.99
C PRO A 77 10.37 1.09 2.69
N PHE A 78 11.14 1.88 1.94
CA PHE A 78 12.14 2.79 2.51
C PHE A 78 11.95 4.27 2.17
N VAL A 79 10.89 4.65 1.44
CA VAL A 79 10.39 6.02 1.60
C VAL A 79 9.50 5.98 2.83
N GLY A 80 10.15 5.95 3.99
CA GLY A 80 9.50 5.86 5.30
C GLY A 80 8.42 6.93 5.37
N THR A 81 7.18 6.51 5.51
CA THR A 81 6.12 7.42 5.92
C THR A 81 6.34 7.76 7.39
N GLU A 82 5.91 8.95 7.80
CA GLU A 82 5.95 9.30 9.20
C GLU A 82 5.08 8.33 10.03
N PRO A 83 5.40 8.08 11.31
CA PRO A 83 4.60 7.20 12.14
C PRO A 83 3.12 7.62 12.16
N GLY A 84 2.22 6.68 11.87
CA GLY A 84 0.77 6.96 11.80
C GLY A 84 0.27 7.39 10.42
N VAL A 85 1.17 7.70 9.48
CA VAL A 85 0.82 7.99 8.09
C VAL A 85 0.67 6.70 7.31
N GLU A 86 -0.45 6.60 6.61
CA GLU A 86 -0.84 5.50 5.77
C GLU A 86 -0.96 5.94 4.32
N ARG A 87 -0.99 4.97 3.39
CA ARG A 87 -1.10 5.21 1.94
C ARG A 87 -2.32 4.50 1.38
N VAL A 88 -2.85 5.00 0.26
CA VAL A 88 -3.75 4.21 -0.58
C VAL A 88 -3.06 2.92 -1.00
N SER A 89 -3.82 1.82 -0.97
CA SER A 89 -3.32 0.49 -1.31
C SER A 89 -3.06 0.35 -2.80
N GLU A 90 -3.87 1.01 -3.62
CA GLU A 90 -3.76 1.04 -5.08
C GLU A 90 -3.33 2.43 -5.53
N PRO A 91 -2.22 2.56 -6.29
CA PRO A 91 -1.81 3.87 -6.79
C PRO A 91 -2.76 4.37 -7.87
N ILE A 92 -2.86 5.69 -7.99
CA ILE A 92 -3.45 6.34 -9.15
C ILE A 92 -2.40 6.31 -10.27
N SER A 93 -2.73 5.61 -11.36
CA SER A 93 -1.87 5.55 -12.54
C SER A 93 -1.97 6.82 -13.36
N VAL A 94 -0.83 7.46 -13.60
CA VAL A 94 -0.71 8.69 -14.37
C VAL A 94 0.41 8.50 -15.40
N ASP A 95 0.04 8.29 -16.65
CA ASP A 95 0.95 8.13 -17.78
C ASP A 95 1.01 9.39 -18.65
N TYR A 96 2.19 9.64 -19.24
CA TYR A 96 2.35 10.64 -20.29
C TYR A 96 3.54 10.34 -21.22
N THR A 97 3.47 10.85 -22.43
CA THR A 97 4.55 10.77 -23.43
C THR A 97 5.17 12.15 -23.63
N THR A 98 6.48 12.22 -23.47
CA THR A 98 7.25 13.45 -23.69
C THR A 98 7.36 13.78 -25.20
N GLU A 99 7.75 15.02 -25.52
CA GLU A 99 8.05 15.45 -26.90
C GLU A 99 9.13 14.59 -27.60
N LYS A 100 9.97 13.89 -26.83
CA LYS A 100 11.00 12.97 -27.36
C LYS A 100 10.47 11.56 -27.64
N GLY A 101 9.20 11.30 -27.36
CA GLY A 101 8.58 9.98 -27.47
C GLY A 101 8.87 9.06 -26.28
N THR A 102 9.50 9.54 -25.21
CA THR A 102 9.67 8.76 -23.98
C THR A 102 8.33 8.68 -23.26
N VAL A 103 7.84 7.46 -23.07
CA VAL A 103 6.66 7.16 -22.24
C VAL A 103 7.10 7.06 -20.78
N LEU A 104 6.38 7.74 -19.90
CA LEU A 104 6.59 7.72 -18.45
C LEU A 104 5.32 7.22 -17.80
N ASP A 105 5.45 6.11 -17.06
CA ASP A 105 4.38 5.51 -16.28
C ASP A 105 4.60 5.85 -14.81
N CYS A 106 3.77 6.73 -14.26
CA CYS A 106 3.85 7.16 -12.88
C CYS A 106 2.73 6.56 -12.02
N ALA A 107 3.10 6.02 -10.87
CA ALA A 107 2.22 5.59 -9.81
C ALA A 107 2.19 6.67 -8.72
N LEU A 108 1.01 7.22 -8.44
CA LEU A 108 0.81 8.21 -7.39
C LEU A 108 0.10 7.58 -6.19
N TYR A 109 0.68 7.78 -5.01
CA TYR A 109 0.15 7.30 -3.73
C TYR A 109 -0.26 8.48 -2.88
N LEU A 110 -1.56 8.60 -2.58
CA LEU A 110 -2.06 9.54 -1.58
C LEU A 110 -1.71 9.06 -0.17
N GLU A 111 -1.25 9.97 0.67
CA GLU A 111 -0.85 9.74 2.06
C GLU A 111 -1.82 10.44 3.02
N PHE A 112 -2.23 9.73 4.07
CA PHE A 112 -3.26 10.19 4.99
C PHE A 112 -3.06 9.64 6.41
N THR A 113 -3.67 10.28 7.40
CA THR A 113 -3.64 9.88 8.81
C THR A 113 -5.07 9.84 9.38
N ASN A 114 -5.26 9.07 10.46
CA ASN A 114 -6.49 9.05 11.26
C ASN A 114 -7.81 8.84 10.48
N VAL A 115 -7.74 8.24 9.28
CA VAL A 115 -8.93 7.98 8.46
C VAL A 115 -9.65 6.72 8.94
N SER A 116 -10.97 6.78 8.99
CA SER A 116 -11.80 5.59 9.22
C SER A 116 -11.73 4.62 8.03
N GLN A 117 -12.12 3.36 8.26
CA GLN A 117 -12.14 2.36 7.19
C GLN A 117 -13.00 2.79 5.99
N THR A 118 -14.19 3.36 6.23
CA THR A 118 -15.07 3.82 5.17
C THR A 118 -14.44 4.94 4.33
N GLN A 119 -13.71 5.87 4.96
CA GLN A 119 -13.00 6.93 4.25
C GLN A 119 -11.85 6.36 3.44
N ARG A 120 -11.08 5.43 4.02
CA ARG A 120 -10.01 4.71 3.30
C ARG A 120 -10.54 3.99 2.06
N ASP A 121 -11.66 3.31 2.17
CA ASP A 121 -12.26 2.60 1.03
C ASP A 121 -12.66 3.57 -0.08
N ALA A 122 -13.21 4.75 0.28
CA ALA A 122 -13.51 5.81 -0.67
C ALA A 122 -12.25 6.37 -1.35
N LEU A 123 -11.19 6.62 -0.58
CA LEU A 123 -9.90 7.08 -1.12
C LEU A 123 -9.26 6.04 -2.05
N ASN A 124 -9.30 4.75 -1.69
CA ASN A 124 -8.81 3.67 -2.55
C ASN A 124 -9.62 3.56 -3.84
N ALA A 125 -10.94 3.76 -3.79
CA ALA A 125 -11.79 3.70 -4.98
C ALA A 125 -11.45 4.79 -6.03
N MET A 126 -10.81 5.88 -5.63
CA MET A 126 -10.36 6.93 -6.54
C MET A 126 -9.39 6.39 -7.61
N SER A 127 -8.53 5.42 -7.28
CA SER A 127 -7.55 4.81 -8.21
C SER A 127 -8.21 4.28 -9.48
N SER A 128 -9.44 3.78 -9.34
CA SER A 128 -10.23 3.15 -10.40
C SER A 128 -11.06 4.15 -11.21
N SER A 129 -11.01 5.44 -10.88
CA SER A 129 -11.80 6.46 -11.57
C SER A 129 -11.33 6.63 -13.02
N PRO A 130 -12.26 6.62 -14.01
CA PRO A 130 -11.90 6.77 -15.42
C PRO A 130 -11.31 8.15 -15.75
N LYS A 131 -11.44 9.12 -14.85
CA LYS A 131 -10.91 10.48 -15.04
C LYS A 131 -9.38 10.53 -15.11
N TRP A 132 -8.71 9.59 -14.45
CA TRP A 132 -7.25 9.48 -14.45
C TRP A 132 -6.69 9.02 -15.79
N LYS A 133 -7.51 8.37 -16.62
CA LYS A 133 -7.09 7.92 -17.95
C LYS A 133 -6.65 9.10 -18.81
N GLY A 134 -5.39 9.09 -19.25
CA GLY A 134 -4.77 10.15 -20.04
C GLY A 134 -4.67 11.49 -19.30
N PHE A 135 -4.88 11.51 -17.99
CA PHE A 135 -4.78 12.73 -17.19
C PHE A 135 -3.35 13.30 -17.22
N GLY A 136 -2.34 12.45 -17.05
CA GLY A 136 -0.94 12.84 -17.12
C GLY A 136 -0.59 13.55 -18.42
N GLN A 137 -1.04 12.99 -19.56
CA GLN A 137 -0.86 13.62 -20.88
C GLN A 137 -1.55 14.99 -20.97
N ARG A 138 -2.78 15.14 -20.48
CA ARG A 138 -3.49 16.43 -20.50
C ARG A 138 -2.75 17.50 -19.70
N ILE A 139 -2.23 17.15 -18.52
CA ILE A 139 -1.41 18.06 -17.71
C ILE A 139 -0.11 18.40 -18.45
N TYR A 140 0.57 17.40 -19.00
CA TYR A 140 1.81 17.61 -19.76
C TYR A 140 1.60 18.55 -20.95
N ASP A 141 0.55 18.32 -21.76
CA ASP A 141 0.23 19.13 -22.94
C ASP A 141 -0.17 20.58 -22.58
N GLY A 142 -0.73 20.78 -21.38
CA GLY A 142 -1.05 22.10 -20.83
C GLY A 142 0.18 22.92 -20.41
N LEU A 143 1.35 22.29 -20.27
CA LEU A 143 2.57 23.00 -19.88
C LEU A 143 3.10 23.91 -21.02
N PRO A 144 3.71 25.06 -20.68
CA PRO A 144 4.41 25.89 -21.65
C PRO A 144 5.43 25.08 -22.47
N ALA A 145 5.51 25.32 -23.79
CA ALA A 145 6.38 24.56 -24.68
C ALA A 145 7.88 24.60 -24.26
N ALA A 146 8.32 25.69 -23.61
CA ALA A 146 9.66 25.80 -23.04
C ALA A 146 9.90 24.73 -21.96
N ASN A 147 8.89 24.47 -21.12
CA ASN A 147 8.97 23.52 -20.01
C ASN A 147 8.82 22.07 -20.50
N ARG A 148 8.13 21.81 -21.63
CA ARG A 148 7.98 20.45 -22.18
C ARG A 148 9.28 19.89 -22.79
N ARG A 149 10.09 20.75 -23.41
CA ARG A 149 11.29 20.35 -24.19
C ARG A 149 12.49 19.91 -23.34
N THR A 150 12.55 20.31 -22.07
CA THR A 150 13.65 20.01 -21.15
C THR A 150 13.50 18.67 -20.43
N GLN A 151 12.38 17.98 -20.59
CA GLN A 151 12.00 16.91 -19.67
C GLN A 151 12.64 15.55 -20.01
N ILE A 152 13.24 14.93 -18.99
CA ILE A 152 13.63 13.52 -18.93
C ILE A 152 12.99 12.91 -17.66
N GLY A 153 11.84 13.44 -17.19
CA GLY A 153 11.21 13.05 -15.93
C GLY A 153 10.14 14.03 -15.45
N PRO A 154 9.42 13.71 -14.35
CA PRO A 154 8.41 14.58 -13.77
C PRO A 154 9.09 15.84 -13.21
N GLU A 155 8.86 16.99 -13.83
CA GLU A 155 9.27 18.27 -13.27
C GLU A 155 8.33 18.71 -12.14
N PRO A 156 8.79 19.62 -11.24
CA PRO A 156 8.00 20.12 -10.12
C PRO A 156 6.61 20.62 -10.55
N LEU A 157 6.53 21.35 -11.66
CA LEU A 157 5.26 21.93 -12.14
C LEU A 157 4.24 20.89 -12.59
N TRP A 158 4.69 19.77 -13.18
CA TRP A 158 3.80 18.67 -13.55
C TRP A 158 3.35 17.93 -12.30
N SER A 159 4.30 17.62 -11.41
CA SER A 159 4.02 16.92 -10.16
C SER A 159 3.05 17.72 -9.28
N GLU A 160 3.24 19.04 -9.14
CA GLU A 160 2.37 19.93 -8.37
C GLU A 160 0.93 19.90 -8.90
N GLN A 161 0.73 20.03 -10.21
CA GLN A 161 -0.61 19.99 -10.81
C GLN A 161 -1.30 18.64 -10.66
N VAL A 162 -0.55 17.55 -10.78
CA VAL A 162 -1.08 16.19 -10.55
C VAL A 162 -1.47 16.03 -9.09
N THR A 163 -0.60 16.42 -8.16
CA THR A 163 -0.85 16.35 -6.71
C THR A 163 -2.06 17.19 -6.31
N GLU A 164 -2.18 18.42 -6.81
CA GLU A 164 -3.32 19.30 -6.52
C GLU A 164 -4.65 18.69 -7.00
N ALA A 165 -4.68 18.11 -8.21
CA ALA A 165 -5.87 17.45 -8.73
C ALA A 165 -6.28 16.22 -7.92
N VAL A 166 -5.30 15.49 -7.38
CA VAL A 166 -5.54 14.32 -6.54
C VAL A 166 -6.05 14.72 -5.16
N TYR A 167 -5.51 15.79 -4.58
CA TYR A 167 -6.06 16.37 -3.34
C TYR A 167 -7.50 16.86 -3.54
N ALA A 168 -7.78 17.55 -4.64
CA ALA A 168 -9.13 17.98 -4.95
C ALA A 168 -10.11 16.80 -5.04
N ASP A 169 -9.72 15.71 -5.69
CA ASP A 169 -10.56 14.51 -5.78
C ASP A 169 -10.73 13.80 -4.42
N ALA A 170 -9.68 13.77 -3.62
CA ALA A 170 -9.73 13.18 -2.28
C ALA A 170 -10.71 13.94 -1.39
N LEU A 171 -10.68 15.28 -1.43
CA LEU A 171 -11.60 16.14 -0.70
C LEU A 171 -13.04 16.07 -1.26
N GLU A 172 -13.21 15.85 -2.56
CA GLU A 172 -14.53 15.60 -3.15
C GLU A 172 -15.11 14.25 -2.70
N SER A 173 -14.28 13.21 -2.69
CA SER A 173 -14.65 11.85 -2.31
C SER A 173 -14.91 11.70 -0.80
N VAL A 174 -14.13 12.43 0.00
CA VAL A 174 -14.24 12.43 1.47
C VAL A 174 -14.20 13.88 1.98
N PRO A 175 -15.34 14.59 1.97
CA PRO A 175 -15.41 16.03 2.34
C PRO A 175 -15.05 16.35 3.79
N SER A 176 -14.94 15.35 4.66
CA SER A 176 -14.56 15.51 6.05
C SER A 176 -13.05 15.44 6.30
N LEU A 177 -12.24 15.22 5.25
CA LEU A 177 -10.78 15.27 5.38
C LEU A 177 -10.29 16.71 5.34
N GLU A 178 -9.22 16.97 6.07
CA GLU A 178 -8.46 18.22 6.00
C GLU A 178 -7.10 17.99 5.33
N LEU A 179 -6.48 19.07 4.83
CA LEU A 179 -5.11 19.00 4.31
C LEU A 179 -4.14 19.34 5.43
N ARG A 180 -3.26 18.41 5.81
CA ARG A 180 -2.18 18.60 6.80
C ARG A 180 -2.68 19.22 8.12
N ALA A 181 -3.63 18.55 8.76
CA ALA A 181 -4.08 18.97 10.07
C ALA A 181 -3.02 18.61 11.13
N ASP A 182 -2.81 19.50 12.11
CA ASP A 182 -1.82 19.31 13.17
C ASP A 182 -2.38 18.52 14.38
N ASP A 183 -3.62 18.06 14.32
CA ASP A 183 -4.33 17.35 15.39
C ASP A 183 -4.70 15.91 14.99
N ASP A 184 -5.31 15.15 15.92
CA ASP A 184 -5.76 13.77 15.67
C ASP A 184 -6.97 13.69 14.71
N THR A 185 -7.20 14.70 13.86
CA THR A 185 -8.24 14.68 12.84
C THR A 185 -7.79 13.89 11.61
N ALA A 186 -8.77 13.44 10.83
CA ALA A 186 -8.51 12.70 9.61
C ALA A 186 -8.00 13.67 8.53
N SER A 187 -6.74 13.51 8.10
CA SER A 187 -6.12 14.43 7.14
C SER A 187 -5.37 13.72 6.03
N ILE A 188 -5.20 14.46 4.93
CA ILE A 188 -4.28 14.15 3.83
C ILE A 188 -2.96 14.82 4.16
N GLU A 189 -1.90 14.04 4.28
CA GLU A 189 -0.55 14.54 4.62
C GLU A 189 0.24 14.93 3.38
N GLY A 190 0.07 14.14 2.32
CA GLY A 190 1.02 14.11 1.23
C GLY A 190 0.53 13.31 0.04
N ALA A 191 1.32 13.38 -1.03
CA ALA A 191 1.24 12.44 -2.13
C ALA A 191 2.65 12.12 -2.60
N THR A 192 2.93 10.84 -2.79
CA THR A 192 4.23 10.37 -3.29
C THR A 192 4.05 9.88 -4.72
N THR A 193 4.87 10.39 -5.63
CA THR A 193 4.90 9.96 -7.04
C THR A 193 6.10 9.07 -7.29
N ARG A 194 5.87 7.92 -7.91
CA ARG A 194 6.93 7.03 -8.42
C ARG A 194 6.77 6.86 -9.92
N CYS A 195 7.73 7.33 -10.69
CA CYS A 195 7.75 7.13 -12.14
C CYS A 195 8.73 6.03 -12.54
N GLU A 196 8.30 5.18 -13.47
CA GLU A 196 9.15 4.21 -14.15
C GLU A 196 9.64 4.81 -15.47
N TYR A 197 10.96 4.71 -15.66
CA TYR A 197 11.62 5.14 -16.88
C TYR A 197 11.91 3.92 -17.74
N PRO A 198 11.73 4.02 -19.08
CA PRO A 198 12.18 2.96 -19.97
C PRO A 198 13.69 2.72 -19.78
N GLU A 199 14.08 1.44 -19.87
CA GLU A 199 15.46 1.02 -19.60
C GLU A 199 16.47 1.82 -20.43
N GLY A 200 17.51 2.36 -19.77
CA GLY A 200 18.59 3.10 -20.41
C GLY A 200 18.44 4.63 -20.47
N GLN A 201 17.44 5.23 -19.81
CA GLN A 201 17.24 6.69 -19.77
C GLN A 201 17.39 7.34 -18.38
N ARG A 202 18.06 6.68 -17.42
CA ARG A 202 18.38 7.26 -16.10
C ARG A 202 19.70 8.03 -16.11
#